data_AF-A0A952V194-F1
#
_entry.id   AF-A0A952V194-F1
#
_cell.length_a   1.000
_cell.length_b   1.000
_cell.length_c   1.000
_cell.angle_alpha   90.00
_cell.angle_beta   90.00
_cell.angle_gamma   90.00
#
_symmetry.space_group_name_H-M   'P 1'
#
loop_
_entity.id
_entity.type
_entity.pdbx_description
1 polymer ?
#
loop_
_entity_poly.entity_id
_entity_poly.type
_entity_poly.pdbx_seq_one_letter_code
_entity_poly.pdbx_strand_id
1 'polypeptide(L)'
;MSPQELLVQMRQALAEERDAIRRLDVKGVTAASAAKEAILARVMAAPEHEHKKELASALLELKGELRQNLVLLAHARDYLRDAIALCASAKPARPRLQASL
;
A
#
# COMPACT_ATOMS: atom_id res chain seq x y z
N MET A 1 -22.27 5.41 10.42
CA MET A 1 -21.04 6.13 10.02
C MET A 1 -21.43 7.24 9.08
N SER A 2 -21.08 8.48 9.39
CA SER A 2 -21.29 9.61 8.50
C SER A 2 -20.21 9.67 7.40
N PRO A 3 -20.46 10.34 6.27
CA PRO A 3 -19.44 10.59 5.25
C PRO A 3 -18.18 11.27 5.80
N GLN A 4 -18.35 12.20 6.74
CA GLN A 4 -17.24 12.90 7.38
C GLN A 4 -16.38 11.96 8.26
N GLU A 5 -17.02 11.09 9.04
CA GLU A 5 -16.33 10.08 9.84
C GLU A 5 -15.53 9.11 8.95
N LEU A 6 -16.10 8.71 7.82
CA LEU A 6 -15.43 7.88 6.84
C LEU A 6 -14.17 8.57 6.29
N LEU A 7 -14.29 9.84 5.88
CA LEU A 7 -13.15 10.59 5.35
C LEU A 7 -12.02 10.64 6.37
N VAL A 8 -12.33 10.95 7.63
CA VAL A 8 -11.33 11.02 8.69
C VAL A 8 -10.64 9.67 8.89
N GLN A 9 -11.41 8.58 9.02
CA GLN A 9 -10.85 7.24 9.23
C GLN A 9 -10.02 6.75 8.05
N MET A 10 -10.50 6.97 6.82
CA MET A 10 -9.79 6.51 5.62
C MET A 10 -8.52 7.36 5.37
N ARG A 11 -8.55 8.68 5.60
CA ARG A 11 -7.34 9.53 5.54
C ARG A 11 -6.30 9.09 6.56
N GLN A 12 -6.73 8.77 7.78
CA GLN A 12 -5.83 8.24 8.81
C GLN A 12 -5.16 6.94 8.35
N ALA A 13 -5.95 5.96 7.86
CA ALA A 13 -5.40 4.71 7.35
C ALA A 13 -4.46 4.92 6.14
N LEU A 14 -4.77 5.86 5.25
CA LEU A 14 -3.91 6.21 4.11
C LEU A 14 -2.61 6.91 4.56
N ALA A 15 -2.65 7.74 5.60
CA ALA A 15 -1.45 8.36 6.18
C ALA A 15 -0.55 7.31 6.84
N GLU A 16 -1.14 6.38 7.61
CA GLU A 16 -0.42 5.27 8.23
C GLU A 16 0.23 4.35 7.19
N GLU A 17 -0.51 4.02 6.11
CA GLU A 17 0.04 3.28 4.98
C GLU A 17 1.23 4.01 4.35
N ARG A 18 1.10 5.33 4.13
CA ARG A 18 2.15 6.14 3.52
C ARG A 18 3.45 6.09 4.32
N ASP A 19 3.32 6.19 5.63
CA ASP A 19 4.45 6.14 6.54
C ASP A 19 5.05 4.74 6.63
N ALA A 20 4.23 3.69 6.58
CA ALA A 20 4.70 2.31 6.52
C ALA A 20 5.46 2.01 5.21
N ILE A 21 4.96 2.47 4.06
CA ILE A 21 5.64 2.32 2.75
C ILE A 21 7.00 2.99 2.78
N ARG A 22 7.09 4.23 3.28
CA ARG A 22 8.36 4.98 3.39
C ARG A 22 9.39 4.26 4.25
N ARG A 23 8.94 3.54 5.27
CA ARG A 23 9.80 2.74 6.17
C ARG A 23 10.03 1.30 5.69
N LEU A 24 9.45 0.90 4.56
CA LEU A 24 9.42 -0.49 4.08
C LEU A 24 8.88 -1.47 5.15
N ASP A 25 7.91 -1.01 5.95
CA ASP A 25 7.32 -1.78 7.04
C ASP A 25 6.15 -2.61 6.54
N VAL A 26 6.40 -3.90 6.33
CA VAL A 26 5.38 -4.87 5.90
C VAL A 26 4.19 -4.94 6.85
N LYS A 27 4.42 -4.91 8.18
CA LYS A 27 3.34 -5.06 9.16
C LYS A 27 2.44 -3.82 9.14
N GLY A 28 3.04 -2.64 9.07
CA GLY A 28 2.31 -1.39 8.93
C GLY A 28 1.46 -1.33 7.65
N VAL A 29 2.01 -1.75 6.50
CA VAL A 29 1.27 -1.79 5.24
C VAL A 29 0.10 -2.77 5.32
N THR A 30 0.30 -3.97 5.89
CA THR A 30 -0.77 -4.96 6.06
C THR A 30 -1.87 -4.46 7.01
N ALA A 31 -1.51 -3.85 8.13
CA ALA A 31 -2.47 -3.30 9.08
C ALA A 31 -3.32 -2.18 8.46
N ALA A 32 -2.68 -1.28 7.71
CA ALA A 32 -3.39 -0.22 6.99
C ALA A 32 -4.30 -0.78 5.89
N SER A 33 -3.89 -1.84 5.17
CA SER A 33 -4.76 -2.53 4.19
C SER A 33 -6.03 -3.07 4.88
N ALA A 34 -5.86 -3.78 6.00
CA ALA A 34 -6.99 -4.34 6.74
C ALA A 34 -7.94 -3.25 7.25
N ALA A 35 -7.42 -2.11 7.72
CA ALA A 35 -8.24 -0.97 8.14
C ALA A 35 -9.06 -0.40 6.97
N LYS A 36 -8.44 -0.21 5.80
CA LYS A 36 -9.14 0.27 4.59
C LYS A 36 -10.22 -0.69 4.13
N GLU A 37 -9.93 -2.00 4.12
CA GLU A 37 -10.90 -3.05 3.78
C GLU A 37 -12.10 -3.05 4.73
N ALA A 38 -11.85 -2.93 6.04
CA ALA A 38 -12.91 -2.85 7.03
C ALA A 38 -13.81 -1.61 6.84
N ILE A 39 -13.21 -0.45 6.50
CA ILE A 39 -13.98 0.76 6.18
C ILE A 39 -14.81 0.54 4.90
N LEU A 40 -14.22 -0.02 3.85
CA LEU A 40 -14.92 -0.28 2.59
C LEU A 40 -16.10 -1.26 2.79
N ALA A 41 -15.90 -2.33 3.57
CA ALA A 41 -16.95 -3.28 3.89
C ALA A 41 -18.14 -2.61 4.58
N ARG A 42 -17.88 -1.66 5.50
CA ARG A 42 -18.94 -0.88 6.16
C ARG A 42 -19.69 0.03 5.19
N VAL A 43 -19.01 0.63 4.22
CA VAL A 43 -19.66 1.43 3.16
C VAL A 43 -20.56 0.56 2.30
N MET A 44 -20.06 -0.60 1.89
CA MET A 44 -20.81 -1.53 1.03
C MET A 44 -22.05 -2.11 1.73
N ALA A 45 -21.99 -2.26 3.06
CA ALA A 45 -23.10 -2.71 3.88
C ALA A 45 -24.08 -1.58 4.27
N ALA A 46 -23.79 -0.31 3.94
CA ALA A 46 -24.66 0.80 4.29
C ALA A 46 -25.98 0.77 3.47
N PRO A 47 -27.12 1.20 4.04
CA PRO A 47 -28.39 1.29 3.33
C PRO A 47 -28.30 2.14 2.05
N GLU A 48 -29.01 1.76 0.99
CA GLU A 48 -28.91 2.42 -0.32
C GLU A 48 -29.50 3.82 -0.40
N HIS A 49 -30.47 4.15 0.46
CA HIS A 49 -31.12 5.46 0.46
C HIS A 49 -30.15 6.56 0.89
N GLU A 50 -29.99 7.62 0.06
CA GLU A 50 -29.18 8.84 0.21
C GLU A 50 -27.72 8.68 0.69
N HIS A 51 -27.52 8.01 1.82
CA HIS A 51 -26.26 7.71 2.49
C HIS A 51 -25.20 7.07 1.59
N LYS A 52 -25.56 6.12 0.73
CA LYS A 52 -24.59 5.45 -0.16
C LYS A 52 -24.02 6.39 -1.24
N LYS A 53 -24.82 7.35 -1.73
CA LYS A 53 -24.34 8.36 -2.68
C LYS A 53 -23.37 9.33 -2.01
N GLU A 54 -23.68 9.77 -0.79
CA GLU A 54 -22.81 10.66 -0.02
C GLU A 54 -21.48 9.97 0.35
N LEU A 55 -21.53 8.72 0.78
CA LEU A 55 -20.32 7.93 1.07
C LEU A 55 -19.47 7.71 -0.19
N ALA A 56 -20.10 7.45 -1.34
CA ALA A 56 -19.38 7.33 -2.61
C ALA A 56 -18.71 8.65 -3.02
N SER A 57 -19.40 9.80 -2.84
CA SER A 57 -18.81 11.12 -3.09
C SER A 57 -17.61 11.40 -2.17
N ALA A 58 -17.72 11.04 -0.91
CA ALA A 58 -16.61 11.15 0.04
C ALA A 58 -15.39 10.32 -0.40
N LEU A 59 -15.59 9.09 -0.87
CA LEU A 59 -14.49 8.26 -1.39
C LEU A 59 -13.77 8.90 -2.60
N LEU A 60 -14.48 9.66 -3.44
CA LEU A 60 -13.86 10.34 -4.58
C LEU A 60 -12.84 11.41 -4.15
N GLU A 61 -13.04 12.06 -3.00
CA GLU A 61 -12.09 13.05 -2.47
C GLU A 61 -10.73 12.41 -2.12
N LEU A 62 -10.73 11.12 -1.78
CA LEU A 62 -9.54 10.39 -1.35
C LEU A 62 -8.68 9.89 -2.53
N LYS A 63 -9.14 10.09 -3.77
CA LYS A 63 -8.46 9.63 -4.99
C LYS A 63 -7.03 10.15 -5.10
N GLY A 64 -6.77 11.38 -4.66
CA GLY A 64 -5.43 11.96 -4.66
C GLY A 64 -4.47 11.20 -3.74
N GLU A 65 -4.92 10.91 -2.52
CA GLU A 65 -4.12 10.21 -1.51
C GLU A 65 -3.86 8.74 -1.88
N LEU A 66 -4.87 8.06 -2.43
CA LEU A 66 -4.72 6.70 -2.97
C LEU A 66 -3.66 6.64 -4.07
N ARG A 67 -3.69 7.60 -5.02
CA ARG A 67 -2.68 7.68 -6.09
C ARG A 67 -1.29 7.97 -5.53
N GLN A 68 -1.18 8.83 -4.52
CA GLN A 68 0.10 9.12 -3.89
C GLN A 68 0.72 7.86 -3.28
N ASN A 69 -0.07 7.09 -2.51
CA ASN A 69 0.42 5.85 -1.91
C ASN A 69 0.80 4.80 -2.97
N LEU A 70 0.03 4.71 -4.07
CA LEU A 70 0.37 3.83 -5.20
C LEU A 70 1.72 4.19 -5.85
N VAL A 71 1.96 5.48 -6.07
CA VAL A 71 3.23 5.97 -6.63
C VAL A 71 4.39 5.64 -5.69
N LEU A 72 4.21 5.83 -4.38
CA LEU A 72 5.22 5.47 -3.38
C LEU A 72 5.52 3.96 -3.36
N LEU A 73 4.50 3.11 -3.47
CA LEU A 73 4.69 1.66 -3.58
C LEU A 73 5.47 1.28 -4.84
N ALA A 74 5.19 1.90 -5.98
CA ALA A 74 5.92 1.67 -7.22
C ALA A 74 7.41 2.03 -7.05
N HIS A 75 7.71 3.19 -6.46
CA HIS A 75 9.09 3.59 -6.18
C HIS A 75 9.78 2.64 -5.19
N ALA A 76 9.12 2.26 -4.10
CA ALA A 76 9.67 1.32 -3.12
C ALA A 76 10.01 -0.03 -3.77
N ARG A 77 9.13 -0.54 -4.64
CA ARG A 77 9.38 -1.77 -5.41
C ARG A 77 10.59 -1.63 -6.32
N ASP A 78 10.70 -0.52 -7.04
CA ASP A 78 11.80 -0.31 -7.99
C ASP A 78 13.15 -0.22 -7.25
N TYR A 79 13.21 0.47 -6.11
CA TYR A 79 14.41 0.48 -5.24
C TYR A 79 14.79 -0.91 -4.73
N LEU A 80 13.82 -1.68 -4.26
CA LEU A 80 14.07 -3.04 -3.77
C LEU A 80 14.60 -3.95 -4.89
N ARG A 81 14.01 -3.86 -6.09
CA ARG A 81 14.46 -4.61 -7.27
C ARG A 81 15.90 -4.28 -7.61
N ASP A 82 16.24 -3.00 -7.66
CA ASP A 82 17.58 -2.54 -8.04
C ASP A 82 18.61 -2.94 -6.96
N ALA A 83 18.26 -2.86 -5.67
CA ALA A 83 19.10 -3.34 -4.58
C ALA A 83 19.35 -4.86 -4.66
N ILE A 84 18.32 -5.66 -4.97
CA ILE A 84 18.45 -7.10 -5.16
C ILE A 84 19.37 -7.40 -6.35
N ALA A 85 19.25 -6.67 -7.46
CA ALA A 85 20.10 -6.84 -8.63
C ALA A 85 21.58 -6.57 -8.33
N LEU A 86 21.87 -5.52 -7.55
CA LEU A 86 23.23 -5.22 -7.08
C LEU A 86 23.80 -6.32 -6.17
N CYS A 87 22.99 -6.83 -5.24
CA CYS A 87 23.40 -7.95 -4.38
C CYS A 87 23.65 -9.24 -5.17
N ALA A 88 22.90 -9.47 -6.25
CA ALA A 88 23.07 -10.65 -7.11
C ALA A 88 24.35 -10.56 -7.95
N SER A 89 24.70 -9.38 -8.46
CA SER A 89 25.93 -9.17 -9.25
C SER A 89 27.21 -9.16 -8.40
N ALA A 90 27.09 -8.86 -7.10
CA ALA A 90 28.21 -8.89 -6.16
C ALA A 90 28.63 -10.32 -5.71
N LYS A 91 27.89 -11.38 -6.08
CA LYS A 91 28.32 -12.75 -5.77
C LYS A 91 29.55 -13.12 -6.62
N PRO A 92 30.70 -13.44 -6.01
CA PRO A 92 31.87 -13.88 -6.78
C PRO A 92 31.52 -15.18 -7.51
N ALA A 93 31.91 -15.26 -8.78
CA ALA A 93 31.79 -16.48 -9.57
C ALA A 93 32.45 -17.62 -8.79
N ARG A 94 31.69 -18.67 -8.43
CA ARG A 94 32.27 -19.88 -7.84
C ARG A 94 33.39 -20.36 -8.77
N PRO A 95 34.63 -20.57 -8.28
CA PRO A 95 35.68 -21.14 -9.12
C PRO A 95 35.16 -22.49 -9.61
N ARG A 96 35.09 -22.65 -10.94
CA ARG A 96 34.84 -23.96 -11.55
C ARG A 96 35.99 -24.85 -11.11
N LEU A 97 35.71 -25.85 -10.27
CA LEU A 97 36.64 -26.94 -10.02
C LEU A 97 36.93 -27.59 -11.38
N GLN A 98 38.09 -27.27 -11.96
CA GLN A 98 38.62 -28.01 -13.09
C GLN A 98 39.01 -29.38 -12.55
N ALA A 99 38.22 -30.40 -12.89
CA ALA A 99 38.66 -31.77 -12.74
C ALA A 99 39.82 -31.99 -13.72
N SER A 100 41.03 -32.10 -13.19
CA SER A 100 42.18 -32.61 -13.93
C SER A 100 41.92 -34.09 -14.24
N LEU A 101 42.05 -34.44 -15.52
CA LEU A 101 42.01 -35.81 -16.06
C LEU A 101 43.18 -36.65 -15.55
#